data_AF-A0A7J8P3G5-F1
#
_entry.id   AF-A0A7J8P3G5-F1
#
_cell.length_a   1.000
_cell.length_b   1.000
_cell.length_c   1.000
_cell.angle_alpha   90.00
_cell.angle_beta   90.00
_cell.angle_gamma   90.00
#
_symmetry.space_group_name_H-M   'P 1'
#
loop_
_entity.id
_entity.type
_entity.pdbx_description
1 polymer ?
#
loop_
_entity_poly.entity_id
_entity_poly.type
_entity_poly.pdbx_seq_one_letter_code
_entity_poly.pdbx_strand_id
1 'polypeptide(L)'
;QSFRSDCLRCGASVETLIHPLKDCPTARATLTTGGLNVIVRDFDGFVLSGGWGFKDEDMTVDCEKLYALEESLKITRSLHIPNAIFETDCTSLVNKVKKGREDITIIGYHIKEILKTMEMCNNAIFNWINRSCNKVADFICKYAIINDCTLVFGMDYPKEIHDLVIDDSIN
;
A
#
# COMPACT_ATOMS: atom_id res chain seq x y z
N GLN A 1 5.89 0.37 36.43
CA GLN A 1 5.46 -0.50 35.32
C GLN A 1 6.62 -0.54 34.33
N SER A 2 7.19 -1.72 34.08
CA SER A 2 8.32 -1.88 33.16
C SER A 2 7.84 -1.70 31.72
N PHE A 3 8.35 -0.69 31.02
CA PHE A 3 8.17 -0.59 29.57
C PHE A 3 8.75 -1.85 28.94
N ARG A 4 7.92 -2.59 28.18
CA ARG A 4 8.42 -3.68 27.34
C ARG A 4 9.49 -3.10 26.42
N SER A 5 10.70 -3.65 26.46
CA SER A 5 11.82 -3.27 25.60
C SER A 5 11.72 -3.87 24.20
N ASP A 6 10.78 -4.79 24.00
CA ASP A 6 10.71 -5.61 22.80
C ASP A 6 9.71 -5.00 21.81
N CYS A 7 10.16 -4.78 20.58
CA CYS A 7 9.35 -4.33 19.48
C CYS A 7 8.26 -5.38 19.16
N LEU A 8 7.01 -5.03 19.42
CA LEU A 8 5.85 -5.89 19.14
C LEU A 8 5.63 -6.14 17.63
N ARG A 9 6.42 -5.49 16.76
CA ARG A 9 6.23 -5.39 15.30
C ARG A 9 7.08 -6.38 14.51
N CYS A 10 8.27 -6.72 15.02
CA CYS A 10 9.19 -7.68 14.41
C CYS A 10 9.88 -8.60 15.43
N GLY A 11 9.62 -8.40 16.73
CA GLY A 11 10.23 -9.17 17.82
C GLY A 11 11.65 -8.72 18.21
N ALA A 12 12.11 -7.55 17.77
CA ALA A 12 13.43 -7.04 18.15
C ALA A 12 13.49 -6.70 19.65
N SER A 13 14.57 -7.07 20.34
CA SER A 13 14.70 -6.96 21.80
C SER A 13 14.97 -5.54 22.35
N VAL A 14 15.08 -4.55 21.46
CA VAL A 14 15.29 -3.13 21.82
C VAL A 14 14.46 -2.24 20.89
N GLU A 15 13.40 -1.66 21.42
CA GLU A 15 12.59 -0.64 20.76
C GLU A 15 13.16 0.75 21.08
N THR A 16 13.84 1.36 20.10
CA THR A 16 14.28 2.76 20.15
C THR A 16 13.32 3.63 19.34
N LEU A 17 13.28 4.95 19.55
CA LEU A 17 12.50 5.87 18.69
C LEU A 17 12.90 5.80 17.21
N ILE A 18 14.11 5.34 16.90
CA ILE A 18 14.62 5.20 15.52
C ILE A 18 14.19 3.88 14.90
N HIS A 19 14.01 2.84 15.73
CA HIS A 19 13.65 1.51 15.24
C HIS A 19 12.37 1.52 14.40
N PRO A 20 11.25 2.11 14.82
CA PRO A 20 10.03 2.23 14.01
C PRO A 20 10.20 2.93 12.66
N LEU A 21 10.98 4.00 12.66
CA LEU A 21 11.07 4.98 11.57
C LEU A 21 12.06 4.56 10.48
N LYS A 22 13.03 3.70 10.84
CA LYS A 22 14.16 3.38 9.94
C LYS A 22 14.50 1.89 9.91
N ASP A 23 14.40 1.20 11.04
CA ASP A 23 14.95 -0.15 11.18
C ASP A 23 13.85 -1.22 11.34
N CYS A 24 12.57 -0.80 11.40
CA CYS A 24 11.42 -1.67 11.53
C CYS A 24 11.11 -2.22 10.14
N PRO A 25 11.26 -3.54 9.94
CA PRO A 25 11.20 -4.13 8.62
C PRO A 25 9.78 -4.22 8.04
N THR A 26 8.78 -3.61 8.71
CA THR A 26 7.35 -3.76 8.42
C THR A 26 6.74 -2.44 7.98
N ALA A 27 6.23 -2.37 6.75
CA ALA A 27 5.46 -1.24 6.22
C ALA A 27 4.04 -1.65 5.82
N ARG A 28 3.15 -0.65 5.69
CA ARG A 28 1.77 -0.79 5.24
C ARG A 28 1.58 -0.01 3.93
N ALA A 29 1.04 -0.66 2.90
CA ALA A 29 0.68 -0.04 1.63
C ALA A 29 -0.85 -0.06 1.47
N THR A 30 -1.48 1.10 1.29
CA THR A 30 -2.94 1.22 1.13
C THR A 30 -3.30 1.59 -0.31
N LEU A 31 -4.27 0.88 -0.90
CA LEU A 31 -4.63 0.91 -2.34
C LEU A 31 -6.08 1.35 -2.58
N THR A 32 -6.34 2.13 -3.64
CA THR A 32 -7.70 2.48 -4.08
C THR A 32 -7.94 2.25 -5.59
N THR A 33 -9.17 2.46 -6.08
CA THR A 33 -9.57 2.43 -7.51
C THR A 33 -8.90 3.52 -8.35
N GLY A 34 -8.96 3.45 -9.68
CA GLY A 34 -8.68 4.60 -10.57
C GLY A 34 -7.22 4.88 -10.95
N GLY A 35 -6.37 3.85 -11.10
CA GLY A 35 -4.99 3.99 -11.58
C GLY A 35 -3.92 3.63 -10.54
N LEU A 36 -2.69 4.14 -10.71
CA LEU A 36 -1.65 4.06 -9.67
C LEU A 36 -2.19 4.88 -8.50
N ASN A 37 -2.57 4.30 -7.38
CA ASN A 37 -3.01 5.07 -6.21
C ASN A 37 -2.64 4.33 -4.93
N VAL A 38 -1.49 4.68 -4.38
CA VAL A 38 -0.88 3.98 -3.25
C VAL A 38 -0.27 4.96 -2.27
N ILE A 39 -0.48 4.68 -0.99
CA ILE A 39 0.23 5.31 0.12
C ILE A 39 0.97 4.22 0.88
N VAL A 40 2.29 4.35 0.97
CA VAL A 40 3.16 3.47 1.75
C VAL A 40 3.54 4.19 3.04
N ARG A 41 3.23 3.56 4.17
CA ARG A 41 3.49 4.05 5.50
C ARG A 41 4.30 3.06 6.31
N ASP A 42 5.04 3.56 7.28
CA ASP A 42 5.54 2.71 8.35
C ASP A 42 4.42 2.33 9.33
N PHE A 43 4.79 1.63 10.39
CA PHE A 43 3.84 1.21 11.42
C PHE A 43 3.32 2.38 12.28
N ASP A 44 4.10 3.43 12.45
CA ASP A 44 3.71 4.63 13.22
C ASP A 44 2.80 5.56 12.39
N GLY A 45 2.54 5.21 11.12
CA GLY A 45 1.67 5.96 10.22
C GLY A 45 2.41 7.00 9.40
N PHE A 46 3.74 7.12 9.50
CA PHE A 46 4.52 8.05 8.69
C PHE A 46 4.55 7.58 7.24
N VAL A 47 4.30 8.50 6.31
CA VAL A 47 4.36 8.23 4.88
C VAL A 47 5.82 8.11 4.45
N LEU A 48 6.19 6.93 3.96
CA LEU A 48 7.52 6.63 3.41
C LEU A 48 7.59 6.94 1.92
N SER A 49 6.50 6.69 1.21
CA SER A 49 6.36 6.90 -0.21
C SER A 49 4.89 6.81 -0.61
N GLY A 50 4.59 7.24 -1.82
CA GLY A 50 3.32 6.95 -2.44
C GLY A 50 3.36 7.30 -3.90
N GLY A 51 2.22 7.15 -4.54
CA GLY A 51 2.05 7.63 -5.88
C GLY A 51 0.60 7.67 -6.28
N TRP A 52 0.32 8.57 -7.21
CA TRP A 52 -0.94 8.60 -7.93
C TRP A 52 -0.69 8.62 -9.44
N GLY A 53 -1.66 8.21 -10.24
CA GLY A 53 -1.53 8.20 -11.68
C GLY A 53 -2.86 8.04 -12.37
N PHE A 54 -3.14 8.97 -13.28
CA PHE A 54 -4.20 8.84 -14.25
C PHE A 54 -3.77 7.94 -15.41
N LYS A 55 -4.66 7.05 -15.84
CA LYS A 55 -4.48 6.22 -17.03
C LYS A 55 -5.67 6.44 -17.96
N ASP A 56 -5.40 7.00 -19.14
CA ASP A 56 -6.38 7.35 -20.18
C ASP A 56 -6.88 6.11 -20.98
N GLU A 57 -7.00 4.97 -20.30
CA GLU A 57 -7.45 3.72 -20.91
C GLU A 57 -8.73 3.27 -20.19
N ASP A 58 -9.76 2.93 -20.96
CA ASP A 58 -11.00 2.31 -20.45
C ASP A 58 -10.65 0.97 -19.80
N MET A 59 -10.40 1.01 -18.50
CA MET A 59 -9.99 -0.13 -17.71
C MET A 59 -11.11 -0.53 -16.75
N THR A 60 -11.31 -1.84 -16.57
CA THR A 60 -12.27 -2.30 -15.56
C THR A 60 -11.75 -1.98 -14.15
N VAL A 61 -12.68 -1.79 -13.19
CA VAL A 61 -12.35 -1.56 -11.77
C VAL A 61 -11.37 -2.61 -11.21
N ASP A 62 -11.50 -3.87 -11.63
CA ASP A 62 -10.60 -4.93 -11.17
C ASP A 62 -9.18 -4.78 -11.74
N CYS A 63 -9.06 -4.38 -13.01
CA CYS A 63 -7.77 -4.14 -13.64
C CYS A 63 -7.07 -2.88 -13.05
N GLU A 64 -7.81 -1.83 -12.72
CA GLU A 64 -7.28 -0.66 -12.02
C GLU A 64 -6.67 -1.00 -10.67
N LYS A 65 -7.38 -1.79 -9.85
CA LYS A 65 -6.88 -2.16 -8.54
C LYS A 65 -5.72 -3.15 -8.61
N LEU A 66 -5.72 -3.99 -9.63
CA LEU A 66 -4.60 -4.88 -9.91
C LEU A 66 -3.35 -4.08 -10.27
N TYR A 67 -3.50 -3.05 -11.11
CA TYR A 67 -2.43 -2.12 -11.43
C TYR A 67 -1.91 -1.37 -10.19
N ALA A 68 -2.81 -0.86 -9.34
CA ALA A 68 -2.41 -0.24 -8.07
C ALA A 68 -1.59 -1.21 -7.17
N LEU A 69 -1.98 -2.49 -7.12
CA LEU A 69 -1.24 -3.53 -6.41
C LEU A 69 0.14 -3.80 -7.03
N GLU A 70 0.24 -3.94 -8.35
CA GLU A 70 1.52 -4.10 -9.05
C GLU A 70 2.47 -2.94 -8.74
N GLU A 71 1.98 -1.71 -8.80
CA GLU A 71 2.77 -0.53 -8.48
C GLU A 71 3.19 -0.47 -7.01
N SER A 72 2.29 -0.84 -6.09
CA SER A 72 2.64 -0.91 -4.67
C SER A 72 3.76 -1.90 -4.38
N LEU A 73 3.84 -3.01 -5.12
CA LEU A 73 4.94 -3.97 -5.03
C LEU A 73 6.25 -3.38 -5.56
N LYS A 74 6.20 -2.62 -6.66
CA LYS A 74 7.38 -1.93 -7.21
C LYS A 74 7.94 -0.92 -6.20
N ILE A 75 7.07 -0.13 -5.56
CA ILE A 75 7.47 0.84 -4.52
C ILE A 75 8.01 0.12 -3.29
N THR A 76 7.33 -0.91 -2.79
CA THR A 76 7.78 -1.70 -1.64
C THR A 76 9.18 -2.27 -1.88
N ARG A 77 9.43 -2.77 -3.09
CA ARG A 77 10.73 -3.30 -3.50
C ARG A 77 11.81 -2.21 -3.61
N SER A 78 11.49 -1.05 -4.18
CA SER A 78 12.47 0.05 -4.29
C SER A 78 12.89 0.59 -2.92
N LEU A 79 11.99 0.54 -1.95
CA LEU A 79 12.24 0.89 -0.55
C LEU A 79 12.93 -0.22 0.25
N HIS A 80 13.19 -1.39 -0.34
CA HIS A 80 13.78 -2.55 0.32
C HIS A 80 13.00 -2.99 1.58
N ILE A 81 11.67 -2.89 1.55
CA ILE A 81 10.79 -3.30 2.66
C ILE A 81 10.60 -4.82 2.58
N PRO A 82 11.14 -5.60 3.54
CA PRO A 82 11.04 -7.06 3.48
C PRO A 82 9.69 -7.58 3.99
N ASN A 83 8.99 -6.83 4.86
CA ASN A 83 7.67 -7.21 5.35
C ASN A 83 6.64 -6.12 5.02
N ALA A 84 5.59 -6.48 4.28
CA ALA A 84 4.60 -5.52 3.80
C ALA A 84 3.17 -6.02 4.03
N ILE A 85 2.32 -5.12 4.52
CA ILE A 85 0.87 -5.34 4.59
C ILE A 85 0.23 -4.49 3.50
N PHE A 86 -0.35 -5.14 2.51
CA PHE A 86 -1.11 -4.51 1.44
C PHE A 86 -2.59 -4.46 1.83
N GLU A 87 -3.18 -3.28 1.79
CA GLU A 87 -4.54 -3.02 2.25
C GLU A 87 -5.37 -2.41 1.13
N THR A 88 -6.59 -2.93 0.94
CA THR A 88 -7.52 -2.39 -0.06
C THR A 88 -8.94 -2.38 0.47
N ASP A 89 -9.72 -1.40 0.04
CA ASP A 89 -11.16 -1.36 0.30
C ASP A 89 -11.96 -2.33 -0.60
N CYS A 90 -11.29 -3.04 -1.51
CA CYS A 90 -11.91 -3.87 -2.52
C CYS A 90 -12.13 -5.31 -2.08
N THR A 91 -13.37 -5.68 -1.79
CA THR A 91 -13.72 -7.08 -1.53
C THR A 91 -13.51 -7.98 -2.75
N SER A 92 -13.78 -7.50 -3.98
CA SER A 92 -13.54 -8.26 -5.23
C SER A 92 -12.06 -8.67 -5.35
N LEU A 93 -11.15 -7.70 -5.24
CA LEU A 93 -9.72 -7.98 -5.36
C LEU A 93 -9.23 -8.89 -4.23
N VAL A 94 -9.64 -8.64 -2.98
CA VAL A 94 -9.25 -9.50 -1.85
C VAL A 94 -9.71 -10.94 -2.07
N ASN A 95 -10.95 -11.13 -2.54
CA ASN A 95 -11.47 -12.46 -2.84
C ASN A 95 -10.71 -13.13 -3.98
N LYS A 96 -10.36 -12.39 -5.04
CA LYS A 96 -9.60 -12.92 -6.17
C LYS A 96 -8.16 -13.28 -5.78
N VAL A 97 -7.48 -12.44 -5.01
CA VAL A 97 -6.13 -12.71 -4.49
C VAL A 97 -6.15 -13.95 -3.57
N LYS A 98 -7.16 -14.07 -2.69
CA LYS A 98 -7.32 -15.25 -1.82
C LYS A 98 -7.64 -16.54 -2.58
N LYS A 99 -8.42 -16.46 -3.67
CA LYS A 99 -8.72 -17.60 -4.56
C LYS A 99 -7.57 -17.90 -5.52
N GLY A 100 -6.67 -16.94 -5.73
CA GLY A 100 -5.34 -17.02 -6.33
C GLY A 100 -5.20 -17.97 -7.52
N ARG A 101 -4.97 -19.26 -7.22
CA ARG A 101 -4.50 -20.26 -8.18
C ARG A 101 -5.60 -20.87 -9.05
N GLU A 102 -6.86 -20.74 -8.64
CA GLU A 102 -8.01 -21.37 -9.30
C GLU A 102 -8.56 -20.54 -10.47
N ASP A 103 -8.22 -19.25 -10.56
CA ASP A 103 -8.67 -18.36 -11.61
C ASP A 103 -7.79 -18.50 -12.88
N ILE A 104 -8.40 -18.89 -14.00
CA ILE A 104 -7.75 -19.08 -15.31
C ILE A 104 -7.96 -17.89 -16.26
N THR A 105 -8.64 -16.83 -15.82
CA THR A 105 -8.83 -15.61 -16.61
C THR A 105 -7.52 -14.82 -16.75
N ILE A 106 -7.49 -13.83 -17.64
CA ILE A 106 -6.36 -12.89 -17.77
C ILE A 106 -6.06 -12.22 -16.43
N ILE A 107 -7.10 -11.79 -15.70
CA ILE A 107 -6.96 -11.22 -14.35
C ILE A 107 -6.35 -12.26 -13.39
N GLY A 108 -6.82 -13.52 -13.46
CA GLY A 108 -6.24 -14.62 -12.68
C GLY A 108 -4.76 -14.86 -12.97
N TYR A 109 -4.33 -14.74 -14.23
CA TYR A 109 -2.92 -14.83 -14.62
C TYR A 109 -2.10 -13.68 -14.00
N HIS A 110 -2.56 -12.44 -14.11
CA HIS A 110 -1.87 -11.29 -13.48
C HIS A 110 -1.79 -11.44 -11.96
N ILE A 111 -2.87 -11.89 -11.31
CA ILE A 111 -2.86 -12.18 -9.86
C ILE A 111 -1.80 -13.24 -9.53
N LYS A 112 -1.63 -14.28 -10.35
CA LYS A 112 -0.58 -15.29 -10.16
C LYS A 112 0.82 -14.68 -10.24
N GLU A 113 1.07 -13.79 -11.19
CA GLU A 113 2.37 -13.10 -11.32
C GLU A 113 2.64 -12.15 -10.15
N ILE A 114 1.62 -11.44 -9.69
CA ILE A 114 1.68 -10.60 -8.47
C ILE A 114 1.99 -11.45 -7.25
N LEU A 115 1.32 -12.57 -7.05
CA LEU A 115 1.57 -13.48 -5.93
C LEU A 115 3.01 -14.00 -5.94
N LYS A 116 3.56 -14.37 -7.11
CA LYS A 116 4.99 -14.73 -7.25
C LYS A 116 5.92 -13.55 -6.90
N THR A 117 5.53 -12.34 -7.28
CA THR A 117 6.29 -11.13 -6.93
C THR A 117 6.24 -10.85 -5.43
N MET A 118 5.10 -11.11 -4.78
CA MET A 118 4.94 -11.02 -3.33
C MET A 118 5.81 -12.03 -2.57
N GLU A 119 6.08 -13.22 -3.14
CA GLU A 119 7.01 -14.21 -2.57
C GLU A 119 8.46 -13.67 -2.47
N MET A 120 8.80 -12.58 -3.16
CA MET A 120 10.09 -11.90 -2.99
C MET A 120 10.17 -11.06 -1.71
N CYS A 121 9.03 -10.76 -1.07
CA CYS A 121 9.01 -10.18 0.28
C CYS A 121 9.15 -11.32 1.30
N ASN A 122 9.90 -11.11 2.37
CA ASN A 122 10.01 -12.09 3.46
C ASN A 122 8.64 -12.41 4.07
N ASN A 123 7.79 -11.39 4.20
CA ASN A 123 6.42 -11.54 4.66
C ASN A 123 5.49 -10.53 3.97
N ALA A 124 4.60 -10.99 3.11
CA ALA A 124 3.60 -10.15 2.48
C ALA A 124 2.19 -10.59 2.86
N ILE A 125 1.41 -9.69 3.45
CA ILE A 125 0.02 -9.94 3.88
C ILE A 125 -0.90 -9.07 3.03
N PHE A 126 -2.04 -9.62 2.59
CA PHE A 126 -3.04 -8.88 1.82
C PHE A 126 -4.37 -8.82 2.57
N ASN A 127 -4.79 -7.62 2.97
CA ASN A 127 -5.94 -7.39 3.84
C ASN A 127 -7.00 -6.50 3.18
N TRP A 128 -8.25 -6.78 3.55
CA TRP A 128 -9.34 -5.85 3.33
C TRP A 128 -9.39 -4.83 4.47
N ILE A 129 -9.67 -3.57 4.14
CA ILE A 129 -9.94 -2.52 5.12
C ILE A 129 -11.27 -1.81 4.80
N ASN A 130 -11.86 -1.17 5.81
CA ASN A 130 -13.01 -0.30 5.56
C ASN A 130 -12.58 0.88 4.69
N ARG A 131 -13.41 1.29 3.73
CA ARG A 131 -13.17 2.47 2.89
C ARG A 131 -12.90 3.73 3.71
N SER A 132 -13.51 3.88 4.89
CA SER A 132 -13.25 5.01 5.79
C SER A 132 -11.82 5.08 6.31
N CYS A 133 -11.06 3.99 6.23
CA CYS A 133 -9.65 3.89 6.60
C CYS A 133 -8.71 4.07 5.40
N ASN A 134 -9.25 4.42 4.23
CA ASN A 134 -8.52 4.55 2.97
C ASN A 134 -8.65 5.97 2.38
N LYS A 135 -8.81 6.97 3.24
CA LYS A 135 -9.16 8.35 2.83
C LYS A 135 -8.07 9.00 1.98
N VAL A 136 -6.80 8.84 2.37
CA VAL A 136 -5.68 9.44 1.63
C VAL A 136 -5.57 8.84 0.23
N ALA A 137 -5.64 7.51 0.11
CA ALA A 137 -5.60 6.86 -1.21
C ALA A 137 -6.81 7.27 -2.08
N ASP A 138 -8.01 7.29 -1.50
CA ASP A 138 -9.23 7.72 -2.20
C ASP A 138 -9.15 9.18 -2.68
N PHE A 139 -8.57 10.07 -1.88
CA PHE A 139 -8.33 11.45 -2.28
C PHE A 139 -7.35 11.55 -3.45
N ILE A 140 -6.19 10.90 -3.39
CA ILE A 140 -5.18 10.99 -4.46
C ILE A 140 -5.69 10.41 -5.78
N CYS A 141 -6.55 9.38 -5.73
CA CYS A 141 -7.24 8.87 -6.92
C CYS A 141 -8.09 9.95 -7.59
N LYS A 142 -8.97 10.60 -6.81
CA LYS A 142 -9.82 11.67 -7.32
C LYS A 142 -8.98 12.83 -7.83
N TYR A 143 -7.91 13.17 -7.10
CA TYR A 143 -7.00 14.23 -7.50
C TYR A 143 -6.31 13.92 -8.83
N ALA A 144 -5.82 12.70 -9.03
CA ALA A 144 -5.19 12.27 -10.28
C ALA A 144 -6.15 12.34 -11.47
N ILE A 145 -7.39 11.87 -11.29
CA ILE A 145 -8.44 11.90 -12.33
C ILE A 145 -8.83 13.34 -12.68
N ILE A 146 -8.96 14.23 -11.70
CA ILE A 146 -9.39 15.62 -11.94
C ILE A 146 -8.30 16.42 -12.66
N ASN A 147 -7.03 16.10 -12.41
CA ASN A 147 -5.89 16.88 -12.90
C ASN A 147 -5.10 16.17 -14.01
N ASP A 148 -5.57 15.02 -14.50
CA ASP A 148 -4.91 14.19 -15.51
C ASP A 148 -3.41 13.99 -15.23
N CYS A 149 -3.07 13.71 -13.97
CA CYS A 149 -1.68 13.75 -13.50
C CYS A 149 -1.18 12.43 -12.92
N THR A 150 0.15 12.25 -12.99
CA THR A 150 0.87 11.10 -12.44
C THR A 150 2.08 11.58 -11.66
N LEU A 151 2.26 11.04 -10.45
CA LEU A 151 3.38 11.33 -9.58
C LEU A 151 3.71 10.12 -8.70
N VAL A 152 5.00 9.81 -8.57
CA VAL A 152 5.53 8.97 -7.50
C VAL A 152 6.41 9.85 -6.61
N PHE A 153 6.24 9.75 -5.30
CA PHE A 153 6.94 10.57 -4.33
C PHE A 153 7.51 9.73 -3.18
N GLY A 154 8.57 10.23 -2.56
CA GLY A 154 9.20 9.65 -1.36
C GLY A 154 8.63 10.27 -0.08
N MET A 155 9.47 10.50 0.93
CA MET A 155 9.05 11.16 2.17
C MET A 155 8.67 12.64 1.97
N ASP A 156 9.23 13.29 0.93
CA ASP A 156 8.88 14.65 0.53
C ASP A 156 7.59 14.66 -0.29
N TYR A 157 6.49 14.26 0.35
CA TYR A 157 5.20 14.15 -0.31
C TYR A 157 4.54 15.51 -0.56
N PRO A 158 3.66 15.64 -1.58
CA PRO A 158 3.13 16.94 -1.97
C PRO A 158 2.17 17.55 -0.94
N LYS A 159 2.11 18.90 -0.93
CA LYS A 159 1.35 19.66 0.07
C LYS A 159 -0.16 19.39 0.01
N GLU A 160 -0.64 18.99 -1.16
CA GLU A 160 -2.03 18.68 -1.47
C GLU A 160 -2.59 17.55 -0.59
N ILE A 161 -1.73 16.63 -0.13
CA ILE A 161 -2.13 15.49 0.71
C ILE A 161 -1.73 15.66 2.17
N HIS A 162 -1.10 16.79 2.53
CA HIS A 162 -0.46 16.95 3.83
C HIS A 162 -1.44 16.92 5.00
N ASP A 163 -2.51 17.68 4.92
CA ASP A 163 -3.53 17.72 5.97
C ASP A 163 -4.23 16.36 6.13
N LEU A 164 -4.47 15.66 5.01
CA LEU A 164 -5.07 14.32 5.03
C LEU A 164 -4.16 13.28 5.65
N VAL A 165 -2.86 13.33 5.38
CA VAL A 165 -1.87 12.44 6.00
C VAL A 165 -1.80 12.68 7.50
N ILE A 166 -1.82 13.96 7.94
CA ILE A 166 -1.83 14.31 9.36
C ILE A 166 -3.09 13.78 10.05
N ASP A 167 -4.27 14.03 9.47
CA ASP A 167 -5.54 13.55 10.03
C ASP A 167 -5.62 12.01 10.10
N ASP A 168 -5.02 11.32 9.14
CA ASP A 168 -4.97 9.85 9.09
C ASP A 168 -3.96 9.26 10.11
N SER A 169 -2.97 10.05 10.55
CA SER A 169 -1.97 9.65 11.55
C SER A 169 -2.40 9.82 13.02
N ILE A 170 -3.47 10.59 13.27
CA ILE A 170 -3.96 10.93 14.62
C ILE A 170 -5.04 9.93 15.12
N ASN A 171 -5.44 8.95 14.31
CA ASN A 171 -6.45 7.94 14.66
C ASN A 171 -5.85 6.55 14.94
#